data_AF-A0A7U9RR87-F1
#
_entry.id   AF-A0A7U9RR87-F1
#
_cell.length_a   1.000
_cell.length_b   1.000
_cell.length_c   1.000
_cell.angle_alpha   90.00
_cell.angle_beta   90.00
_cell.angle_gamma   90.00
#
_symmetry.space_group_name_H-M   'P 1'
#
loop_
_entity.id
_entity.type
_entity.pdbx_description
1 polymer ?
#
loop_
_entity_poly.entity_id
_entity_poly.type
_entity_poly.pdbx_seq_one_letter_code
_entity_poly.pdbx_strand_id
1 'polypeptide(L)'
;MKEEKQFLVEKYGLKHENCAWYSEKENAHKHLIFKDAFFERTDIIGLLFRINKLCMAKVKYFRANIDKYEPMKYDYKKGFVVVPLWDADFLRHCSSGWILDFRYLQTITIYDDFVALCKELEAFEGIKAVSKDL
;
A
#
# COMPACT_ATOMS: atom_id res chain seq x y z
N MET A 1 -4.76 15.77 -5.64
CA MET A 1 -4.78 14.52 -6.45
C MET A 1 -3.64 14.41 -7.47
N LYS A 2 -3.34 15.42 -8.32
CA LYS A 2 -2.18 15.35 -9.23
C LYS A 2 -0.83 15.30 -8.48
N GLU A 3 -0.75 15.97 -7.33
CA GLU A 3 0.47 16.07 -6.52
C GLU A 3 0.87 14.74 -5.87
N GLU A 4 -0.06 13.98 -5.29
CA GLU A 4 0.26 12.71 -4.62
C GLU A 4 0.83 11.66 -5.57
N LYS A 5 0.33 11.61 -6.81
CA LYS A 5 0.88 10.73 -7.83
C LYS A 5 2.31 11.11 -8.19
N GLN A 6 2.64 12.40 -8.16
CA GLN A 6 4.00 12.88 -8.41
C GLN A 6 4.92 12.59 -7.24
N PHE A 7 4.48 12.77 -5.99
CA PHE A 7 5.26 12.36 -4.82
C PHE A 7 5.58 10.86 -4.82
N LEU A 8 4.64 10.05 -5.29
CA LEU A 8 4.85 8.62 -5.47
C LEU A 8 5.85 8.31 -6.60
N VAL A 9 5.81 9.04 -7.73
CA VAL A 9 6.84 8.96 -8.78
C VAL A 9 8.23 9.29 -8.22
N GLU A 10 8.33 10.36 -7.44
CA GLU A 10 9.58 10.81 -6.81
C GLU A 10 10.09 9.80 -5.78
N LYS A 11 9.22 9.32 -4.87
CA LYS A 11 9.55 8.31 -3.84
C LYS A 11 10.20 7.06 -4.46
N TYR A 12 9.64 6.56 -5.55
CA TYR A 12 10.12 5.34 -6.21
C TYR A 12 11.11 5.61 -7.35
N GLY A 13 11.49 6.87 -7.58
CA GLY A 13 12.46 7.26 -8.62
C GLY A 13 12.02 6.87 -10.03
N LEU A 14 10.72 6.90 -10.33
CA LEU A 14 10.20 6.42 -11.61
C LEU A 14 10.60 7.34 -12.76
N LYS A 15 10.98 6.74 -13.89
CA LYS A 15 11.34 7.44 -15.13
C LYS A 15 10.25 7.27 -16.17
N HIS A 16 9.84 8.39 -16.76
CA HIS A 16 8.87 8.43 -17.85
C HIS A 16 9.57 8.34 -19.20
N GLU A 17 9.17 7.39 -20.03
CA GLU A 17 9.65 7.24 -21.40
C GLU A 17 8.60 6.50 -22.24
N ASN A 18 8.40 6.90 -23.51
CA ASN A 18 7.57 6.16 -24.46
C ASN A 18 6.16 5.81 -23.92
N CYS A 19 5.50 6.80 -23.32
CA CYS A 19 4.16 6.69 -22.70
C CYS A 19 4.07 5.65 -21.55
N ALA A 20 5.18 5.43 -20.85
CA ALA A 20 5.28 4.45 -19.79
C ALA A 20 6.26 4.88 -18.68
N TRP A 21 6.07 4.27 -17.51
CA TRP A 21 6.83 4.54 -16.29
C TRP A 21 7.63 3.32 -15.89
N TYR A 22 8.92 3.53 -15.61
CA TYR A 22 9.89 2.49 -15.34
C TYR A 22 10.62 2.74 -14.03
N SER A 23 11.03 1.67 -13.37
CA SER A 23 12.05 1.74 -12.31
C SER A 23 13.43 1.46 -12.90
N GLU A 24 14.40 2.30 -12.60
CA GLU A 24 15.80 2.12 -12.94
C GLU A 24 16.61 2.01 -11.64
N LYS A 25 17.34 0.90 -11.48
CA LYS A 25 18.30 0.73 -10.39
C LYS A 25 19.66 0.51 -11.00
N GLU A 26 20.69 1.02 -10.34
CA GLU A 26 22.07 0.77 -10.72
C GLU A 26 22.30 -0.76 -10.78
N ASN A 27 22.80 -1.25 -11.91
CA ASN A 27 23.01 -2.68 -12.21
C ASN A 27 21.75 -3.56 -12.39
N ALA A 28 20.58 -2.99 -12.65
CA ALA A 28 19.38 -3.76 -12.98
C ALA A 28 18.81 -3.39 -14.36
N HIS A 29 18.17 -4.36 -15.02
CA HIS A 29 17.39 -4.07 -16.22
C HIS A 29 16.24 -3.11 -15.88
N LYS A 30 16.02 -2.17 -16.78
CA LYS A 30 14.87 -1.27 -16.76
C LYS A 30 13.58 -2.09 -16.67
N HIS A 31 12.77 -1.83 -15.64
CA HIS A 31 11.56 -2.60 -15.37
C HIS A 31 10.32 -1.73 -15.54
N LEU A 32 9.43 -2.14 -16.46
CA LEU A 32 8.14 -1.47 -16.68
C LEU A 32 7.26 -1.61 -15.44
N ILE A 33 6.78 -0.49 -14.90
CA ILE A 33 5.83 -0.49 -13.78
C ILE A 33 4.40 -0.38 -14.32
N PHE A 34 4.11 0.66 -15.10
CA PHE A 34 2.80 0.87 -15.74
C PHE A 34 2.89 1.83 -16.95
N LYS A 35 1.86 1.81 -17.82
CA LYS A 35 1.68 2.77 -18.92
C LYS A 35 0.97 4.03 -18.44
N ASP A 36 1.08 5.13 -19.17
CA ASP A 36 0.40 6.41 -18.87
C ASP A 36 -1.11 6.24 -18.71
N ALA A 37 -1.74 5.46 -19.60
CA ALA A 37 -3.17 5.16 -19.52
C ALA A 37 -3.58 4.51 -18.19
N PHE A 38 -2.68 3.79 -17.51
CA PHE A 38 -2.93 3.28 -16.16
C PHE A 38 -2.67 4.35 -15.11
N PHE A 39 -1.60 5.13 -15.26
CA PHE A 39 -1.25 6.21 -14.35
C PHE A 39 -2.34 7.27 -14.22
N GLU A 40 -2.94 7.67 -15.34
CA GLU A 40 -3.97 8.69 -15.40
C GLU A 40 -5.27 8.24 -14.73
N ARG A 41 -5.74 7.02 -15.03
CA ARG A 41 -7.03 6.50 -14.56
C ARG A 41 -7.03 5.94 -13.14
N THR A 42 -5.87 5.58 -12.61
CA THR A 42 -5.77 4.85 -11.34
C THR A 42 -5.58 5.82 -10.17
N ASP A 43 -6.17 5.52 -9.02
CA ASP A 43 -5.96 6.27 -7.77
C ASP A 43 -4.61 5.95 -7.12
N ILE A 44 -4.33 6.60 -5.98
CA ILE A 44 -3.07 6.42 -5.26
C ILE A 44 -2.87 4.99 -4.75
N ILE A 45 -3.93 4.32 -4.27
CA ILE A 45 -3.87 2.92 -3.81
C ILE A 45 -3.45 2.02 -4.95
N GLY A 46 -4.12 2.12 -6.11
CA GLY A 46 -3.81 1.26 -7.24
C GLY A 46 -2.40 1.48 -7.79
N LEU A 47 -1.89 2.71 -7.75
CA LEU A 47 -0.50 3.01 -8.12
C LEU A 47 0.51 2.45 -7.12
N LEU A 48 0.33 2.74 -5.83
CA LEU A 48 1.18 2.28 -4.75
C LEU A 48 1.27 0.75 -4.74
N PHE A 49 0.13 0.08 -4.86
CA PHE A 49 0.05 -1.37 -4.83
C PHE A 49 0.62 -1.99 -6.10
N ARG A 50 0.47 -1.33 -7.26
CA ARG A 50 1.11 -1.78 -8.51
C ARG A 50 2.63 -1.75 -8.39
N ILE A 51 3.20 -0.69 -7.82
CA ILE A 51 4.65 -0.57 -7.58
C ILE A 51 5.13 -1.65 -6.62
N ASN A 52 4.39 -1.88 -5.53
CA ASN A 52 4.67 -2.92 -4.54
C ASN A 52 4.21 -4.32 -4.98
N LYS A 53 3.87 -4.51 -6.26
CA LYS A 53 3.50 -5.80 -6.87
C LYS A 53 2.34 -6.54 -6.17
N LEU A 54 1.42 -5.81 -5.55
CA LEU A 54 0.22 -6.37 -4.94
C LEU A 54 -0.85 -6.66 -6.01
N CYS A 55 -1.51 -7.82 -5.88
CA CYS A 55 -2.51 -8.28 -6.84
C CYS A 55 -3.82 -7.48 -6.74
N MET A 56 -4.68 -7.63 -7.76
CA MET A 56 -5.95 -6.91 -7.86
C MET A 56 -6.91 -7.19 -6.69
N ALA A 57 -6.88 -8.39 -6.11
CA ALA A 57 -7.69 -8.71 -4.94
C ALA A 57 -7.37 -7.80 -3.75
N LYS A 58 -6.07 -7.57 -3.50
CA LYS A 58 -5.60 -6.64 -2.46
C LYS A 58 -6.00 -5.21 -2.77
N VAL A 59 -5.79 -4.76 -4.02
CA VAL A 59 -6.20 -3.41 -4.45
C VAL A 59 -7.69 -3.18 -4.16
N LYS A 60 -8.55 -4.14 -4.53
CA LYS A 60 -10.00 -4.03 -4.31
C LYS A 60 -10.37 -3.95 -2.83
N TYR A 61 -9.81 -4.87 -2.02
CA TYR A 61 -10.09 -4.92 -0.59
C TYR A 61 -9.66 -3.63 0.12
N PHE A 62 -8.41 -3.21 -0.06
CA PHE A 62 -7.89 -2.04 0.63
C PHE A 62 -8.53 -0.75 0.11
N ARG A 63 -8.89 -0.65 -1.18
CA ARG A 63 -9.64 0.51 -1.68
C ARG A 63 -11.01 0.66 -1.01
N ALA A 64 -11.67 -0.45 -0.66
CA ALA A 64 -12.98 -0.43 -0.01
C ALA A 64 -12.91 -0.21 1.52
N ASN A 65 -11.76 -0.42 2.14
CA ASN A 65 -11.61 -0.42 3.60
C ASN A 65 -10.48 0.49 4.11
N ILE A 66 -9.93 1.38 3.26
CA ILE A 66 -8.71 2.15 3.60
C ILE A 66 -8.90 3.04 4.83
N ASP A 67 -10.13 3.47 5.11
CA ASP A 67 -10.54 4.25 6.29
C ASP A 67 -10.31 3.51 7.61
N LYS A 68 -10.17 2.19 7.56
CA LYS A 68 -9.87 1.32 8.72
C LYS A 68 -8.37 1.12 8.95
N TYR A 69 -7.53 1.76 8.13
CA TYR A 69 -6.08 1.62 8.20
C TYR A 69 -5.38 2.97 8.31
N GLU A 70 -4.33 3.01 9.10
CA GLU A 70 -3.38 4.11 9.11
C GLU A 70 -2.18 3.77 8.21
N PRO A 71 -1.85 4.63 7.22
CA PRO A 71 -0.65 4.46 6.42
C PRO A 71 0.60 4.79 7.26
N MET A 72 1.59 3.90 7.23
CA MET A 72 2.80 4.03 8.04
C MET A 72 4.06 3.79 7.23
N LYS A 73 5.16 4.35 7.72
CA LYS A 73 6.53 3.98 7.33
C LYS A 73 7.39 3.72 8.55
N TYR A 74 8.47 2.97 8.38
CA TYR A 74 9.43 2.72 9.45
C TYR A 74 10.57 3.75 9.40
N ASP A 75 10.85 4.38 10.53
CA ASP A 75 12.01 5.23 10.77
C ASP A 75 12.85 4.60 11.89
N TYR A 76 14.14 4.40 11.67
CA TYR A 76 15.00 3.66 12.62
C TYR A 76 15.16 4.36 13.99
N LYS A 77 14.88 5.66 14.09
CA LYS A 77 14.93 6.43 15.35
C LYS A 77 13.57 6.54 16.01
N LYS A 78 12.51 6.70 15.20
CA LYS A 78 11.15 6.98 15.68
C LYS A 78 10.24 5.75 15.71
N GLY A 79 10.67 4.63 15.15
CA GLY A 79 9.84 3.45 14.93
C GLY A 79 8.84 3.68 13.80
N PHE A 80 7.64 3.10 13.91
CA PHE A 80 6.59 3.30 12.92
C PHE A 80 5.93 4.68 13.09
N VAL A 81 5.92 5.46 12.01
CA VAL A 81 5.32 6.79 11.98
C VAL A 81 4.19 6.84 10.96
N VAL A 82 3.11 7.54 11.30
CA VAL A 82 1.98 7.78 10.39
C VAL A 82 2.40 8.74 9.28
N VAL A 83 2.01 8.42 8.05
CA VAL A 83 2.36 9.19 6.85
C VAL A 83 1.19 9.28 5.88
N PRO A 84 1.24 10.19 4.90
CA PRO A 84 0.32 10.14 3.77
C PRO A 84 0.43 8.81 3.03
N LEU A 85 -0.68 8.39 2.42
CA LEU A 85 -0.77 7.09 1.76
C LEU A 85 0.27 6.88 0.66
N TRP A 86 0.63 7.93 -0.08
CA TRP A 86 1.67 7.85 -1.11
C TRP A 86 3.06 7.47 -0.55
N ASP A 87 3.32 7.78 0.72
CA ASP A 87 4.59 7.53 1.41
C ASP A 87 4.57 6.25 2.27
N ALA A 88 3.45 5.53 2.31
CA ALA A 88 3.32 4.33 3.10
C ALA A 88 4.14 3.16 2.54
N ASP A 89 4.69 2.36 3.45
CA ASP A 89 5.24 1.02 3.19
C ASP A 89 4.49 -0.06 3.99
N PHE A 90 3.67 0.38 4.94
CA PHE A 90 2.87 -0.45 5.83
C PHE A 90 1.47 0.14 5.99
N LEU A 91 0.51 -0.71 6.34
CA LEU A 91 -0.83 -0.31 6.77
C LEU A 91 -1.09 -0.88 8.17
N ARG A 92 -1.35 -0.02 9.15
CA ARG A 92 -1.78 -0.46 10.47
C ARG A 92 -3.29 -0.55 10.50
N HIS A 93 -3.83 -1.73 10.75
CA HIS A 93 -5.26 -1.91 10.97
C HIS A 93 -5.66 -1.30 12.32
N CYS A 94 -6.60 -0.36 12.31
CA CYS A 94 -6.93 0.44 13.50
C CYS A 94 -7.48 -0.40 14.65
N SER A 95 -8.36 -1.38 14.38
CA SER A 95 -9.01 -2.16 15.43
C SER A 95 -8.11 -3.25 16.04
N SER A 96 -7.23 -3.87 15.25
CA SER A 96 -6.33 -4.93 15.77
C SER A 96 -4.95 -4.41 16.19
N GLY A 97 -4.56 -3.21 15.72
CA GLY A 97 -3.22 -2.68 15.87
C GLY A 97 -2.16 -3.39 15.01
N TRP A 98 -2.55 -4.36 14.19
CA TRP A 98 -1.60 -5.13 13.37
C TRP A 98 -1.06 -4.30 12.23
N ILE A 99 0.24 -4.42 11.97
CA ILE A 99 0.96 -3.68 10.94
C ILE A 99 1.23 -4.63 9.77
N LEU A 100 0.62 -4.34 8.62
CA LEU A 100 0.76 -5.11 7.40
C LEU A 100 1.84 -4.49 6.52
N ASP A 101 2.96 -5.18 6.38
CA ASP A 101 4.03 -4.83 5.43
C ASP A 101 3.60 -5.18 4.00
N PHE A 102 3.78 -4.26 3.05
CA PHE A 102 3.48 -4.54 1.65
C PHE A 102 4.27 -5.72 1.08
N ARG A 103 5.50 -5.95 1.53
CA ARG A 103 6.32 -7.10 1.13
C ARG A 103 5.75 -8.40 1.68
N TYR A 104 5.22 -8.40 2.90
CA TYR A 104 4.51 -9.57 3.44
C TYR A 104 3.22 -9.81 2.67
N LEU A 105 2.41 -8.77 2.43
CA LEU A 105 1.21 -8.91 1.60
C LEU A 105 1.56 -9.49 0.22
N GLN A 106 2.68 -9.07 -0.38
CA GLN A 106 3.14 -9.60 -1.66
C GLN A 106 3.39 -11.12 -1.65
N THR A 107 3.81 -11.71 -0.52
CA THR A 107 4.04 -13.17 -0.43
C THR A 107 2.74 -13.98 -0.37
N ILE A 108 1.61 -13.35 -0.01
CA ILE A 108 0.29 -14.00 -0.01
C ILE A 108 -0.20 -14.14 -1.45
N THR A 109 0.15 -15.26 -2.08
CA THR A 109 -0.20 -15.57 -3.47
C THR A 109 -1.47 -16.40 -3.60
N ILE A 110 -1.84 -17.13 -2.56
CA ILE A 110 -3.10 -17.88 -2.48
C ILE A 110 -4.25 -16.94 -2.11
N TYR A 111 -5.33 -17.01 -2.88
CA TYR A 111 -6.49 -16.13 -2.68
C TYR A 111 -7.18 -16.39 -1.33
N ASP A 112 -7.37 -17.65 -0.96
CA ASP A 112 -8.05 -18.03 0.27
C ASP A 112 -7.27 -17.59 1.52
N ASP A 113 -5.93 -17.63 1.49
CA ASP A 113 -5.09 -17.10 2.56
C ASP A 113 -5.29 -15.58 2.73
N PHE A 114 -5.40 -14.86 1.62
CA PHE A 114 -5.69 -13.42 1.66
C PHE A 114 -7.10 -13.15 2.23
N VAL A 115 -8.10 -13.93 1.83
CA VAL A 115 -9.46 -13.81 2.38
C VAL A 115 -9.50 -14.15 3.87
N ALA A 116 -8.74 -15.16 4.31
CA ALA A 116 -8.64 -15.52 5.72
C ALA A 116 -8.05 -14.37 6.55
N LEU A 117 -6.96 -13.74 6.07
CA LEU A 117 -6.38 -12.54 6.68
C LEU A 117 -7.41 -11.40 6.78
N CYS A 118 -8.16 -11.11 5.70
CA CYS A 118 -9.19 -10.08 5.71
C CYS A 118 -10.26 -10.36 6.78
N LYS A 119 -10.79 -11.59 6.83
CA LYS A 119 -11.79 -12.00 7.82
C LYS A 119 -11.27 -11.88 9.25
N GLU A 120 -10.01 -12.24 9.46
CA GLU A 120 -9.38 -12.13 10.77
C GLU A 120 -9.27 -10.67 11.22
N LEU A 121 -8.86 -9.76 10.33
CA LEU A 121 -8.83 -8.32 10.61
C LEU A 121 -10.23 -7.79 10.92
N GLU A 122 -11.22 -8.11 10.08
CA GLU A 122 -12.61 -7.68 10.23
C GLU A 122 -13.24 -8.17 11.54
N ALA A 123 -12.82 -9.34 12.05
CA ALA A 123 -13.30 -9.85 13.34
C ALA A 123 -12.94 -8.92 14.52
N PHE A 124 -11.85 -8.16 14.44
CA PHE A 124 -11.50 -7.15 15.45
C PHE A 124 -12.39 -5.90 15.38
N GLU A 125 -13.02 -5.61 14.24
CA GLU A 125 -13.85 -4.42 14.06
C GLU A 125 -15.19 -4.52 14.82
N GLY A 126 -15.67 -5.75 15.06
CA GLY A 126 -16.88 -6.02 15.86
C GLY A 126 -16.68 -5.91 17.37
N ILE A 127 -15.43 -5.85 17.84
CA ILE A 127 -15.09 -5.69 19.25
C ILE A 127 -14.92 -4.18 19.49
N LYS A 128 -16.01 -3.50 19.88
CA LYS A 128 -15.89 -2.12 20.36
C LYS A 128 -14.83 -2.07 21.45
N ALA A 129 -13.81 -1.23 21.24
CA ALA A 129 -12.87 -0.83 22.28
C ALA A 129 -13.69 -0.33 23.48
N VAL A 130 -13.74 -1.14 24.54
CA VAL A 130 -14.06 -0.62 25.87
C VAL A 130 -12.95 0.37 26.17
N SER A 131 -13.31 1.64 26.28
CA SER A 131 -12.37 2.71 26.63
C SER A 131 -11.58 2.29 27.86
N LYS A 132 -10.25 2.27 27.73
CA LYS A 132 -9.39 2.38 28.90
C LYS A 132 -9.42 3.85 29.31
N ASP A 133 -10.43 4.21 30.08
CA ASP A 133 -10.37 5.36 30.98
C ASP A 133 -9.57 4.94 32.21
N LEU A 134 -8.31 5.39 32.28
CA LEU A 134 -7.50 5.50 33.49
C LEU A 134 -6.53 6.68 33.33
#